data_AF-A0A9E0TAR9-F1
#
_entry.id   AF-A0A9E0TAR9-F1
#
_cell.length_a   1.000
_cell.length_b   1.000
_cell.length_c   1.000
_cell.angle_alpha   90.00
_cell.angle_beta   90.00
_cell.angle_gamma   90.00
#
_symmetry.space_group_name_H-M   'P 1'
#
loop_
_entity.id
_entity.type
_entity.pdbx_description
1 polymer ?
#
loop_
_entity_poly.entity_id
_entity_poly.type
_entity_poly.pdbx_seq_one_letter_code
_entity_poly.pdbx_strand_id
1 'polypeptide(L)'
;YELGYADVDGFGLARAMAISAAFPGGIGPLTLKVKKFQWKKRMQWNAPQPEPYQPPFKRLHLYDGGLYDNLGIEPMFDVGQQSLKKDETLQSAISYLLVSDGGAPLTREGIPHPLNPFRFKRVADIAFDQCRALRVRAFVNFLQENPAAGAYLGIGSAAVSSIKRFAKGREALAEKLLREGWLSGDDANRAATYSTTLRQLDVSTFDLLERHGYETAKWNMEMMSQASSSITEAINEERTQ
;
A
#
# COMPACT_ATOMS: atom_id res chain seq x y z
N TYR A 1 -17.05 -4.30 -3.16
CA TYR A 1 -18.46 -3.90 -2.96
C TYR A 1 -19.47 -4.91 -3.54
N GLU A 2 -19.22 -5.49 -4.72
CA GLU A 2 -20.21 -6.27 -5.47
C GLU A 2 -20.76 -7.50 -4.73
N LEU A 3 -19.91 -8.27 -4.05
CA LEU A 3 -20.32 -9.45 -3.27
C LEU A 3 -20.76 -9.12 -1.82
N GLY A 4 -20.58 -7.86 -1.39
CA GLY A 4 -20.73 -7.46 0.00
C GLY A 4 -19.49 -7.76 0.86
N TYR A 5 -19.73 -7.82 2.17
CA TYR A 5 -18.76 -8.06 3.24
C TYR A 5 -19.28 -9.22 4.09
N ALA A 6 -18.36 -9.93 4.74
CA ALA A 6 -18.74 -11.01 5.66
C ALA A 6 -17.98 -10.86 6.97
N ASP A 7 -18.63 -11.23 8.06
CA ASP A 7 -17.95 -11.43 9.33
C ASP A 7 -17.01 -12.63 9.23
N VAL A 8 -15.78 -12.45 9.68
CA VAL A 8 -14.68 -13.43 9.59
C VAL A 8 -14.05 -13.73 10.95
N ASP A 9 -14.69 -13.40 12.08
CA ASP A 9 -14.13 -13.63 13.42
C ASP A 9 -13.73 -15.10 13.67
N GLY A 10 -14.47 -16.05 13.08
CA GLY A 10 -14.16 -17.48 13.11
C GLY A 10 -13.21 -17.98 12.02
N PHE A 11 -12.63 -17.09 11.21
CA PHE A 11 -11.80 -17.46 10.07
C PHE A 11 -10.33 -17.65 10.50
N GLY A 12 -9.86 -18.89 10.50
CA GLY A 12 -8.52 -19.21 10.98
C GLY A 12 -7.42 -18.48 10.20
N LEU A 13 -6.46 -17.89 10.94
CA LEU A 13 -5.32 -17.15 10.40
C LEU A 13 -4.54 -17.95 9.34
N ALA A 14 -4.31 -19.25 9.57
CA ALA A 14 -3.64 -20.11 8.59
C ALA A 14 -4.35 -20.15 7.22
N ARG A 15 -5.68 -20.07 7.19
CA ARG A 15 -6.45 -20.01 5.93
C ARG A 15 -6.39 -18.63 5.30
N ALA A 16 -6.32 -17.56 6.10
CA ALA A 16 -6.07 -16.21 5.58
C ALA A 16 -4.70 -16.11 4.93
N MET A 17 -3.66 -16.65 5.58
CA MET A 17 -2.32 -16.76 5.02
C MET A 17 -2.31 -17.59 3.73
N ALA A 18 -3.05 -18.71 3.70
CA ALA A 18 -3.18 -19.52 2.49
C ALA A 18 -3.86 -18.78 1.32
N ILE A 19 -4.89 -17.96 1.59
CA ILE A 19 -5.48 -17.06 0.56
C ILE A 19 -4.44 -16.06 0.08
N SER A 20 -3.69 -15.45 0.99
CA SER A 20 -2.68 -14.45 0.63
C SER A 20 -1.55 -15.00 -0.24
N ALA A 21 -1.30 -16.31 -0.19
CA ALA A 21 -0.34 -17.01 -1.05
C ALA A 21 -0.97 -17.63 -2.31
N ALA A 22 -2.28 -17.53 -2.52
CA ALA A 22 -3.02 -18.22 -3.59
C ALA A 22 -2.84 -17.56 -4.97
N PHE A 23 -1.61 -17.48 -5.47
CA PHE A 23 -1.33 -16.79 -6.71
C PHE A 23 -1.76 -17.57 -7.96
N PRO A 24 -2.30 -16.90 -8.99
CA PRO A 24 -2.72 -17.54 -10.23
C PRO A 24 -1.58 -18.31 -10.92
N GLY A 25 -1.87 -19.53 -11.37
CA GLY A 25 -0.93 -20.39 -12.10
C GLY A 25 0.02 -21.24 -11.23
N GLY A 26 0.17 -20.92 -9.95
CA GLY A 26 0.92 -21.75 -8.99
C GLY A 26 0.02 -22.56 -8.07
N ILE A 27 -0.33 -21.99 -6.91
CA ILE A 27 -1.09 -22.68 -5.86
C ILE A 27 -2.58 -22.82 -6.25
N GLY A 28 -3.14 -21.83 -6.95
CA GLY A 28 -4.56 -21.78 -7.28
C GLY A 28 -5.45 -21.27 -6.13
N PRO A 29 -6.76 -21.06 -6.39
CA PRO A 29 -7.60 -20.30 -5.48
C PRO A 29 -8.04 -21.10 -4.25
N LEU A 30 -8.13 -20.43 -3.10
CA LEU A 30 -8.79 -20.99 -1.94
C LEU A 30 -10.30 -20.83 -2.06
N THR A 31 -11.03 -21.93 -1.87
CA THR A 31 -12.49 -21.91 -2.00
C THR A 31 -13.20 -21.71 -0.67
N LEU A 32 -14.05 -20.69 -0.60
CA LEU A 32 -14.97 -20.43 0.51
C LEU A 32 -16.38 -20.92 0.20
N LYS A 33 -17.05 -21.53 1.20
CA LYS A 33 -18.47 -21.87 1.12
C LYS A 33 -19.27 -20.68 1.67
N VAL A 34 -20.08 -20.04 0.83
CA VAL A 34 -20.78 -18.79 1.17
C VAL A 34 -21.67 -18.94 2.41
N LYS A 35 -22.39 -20.06 2.52
CA LYS A 35 -23.30 -20.37 3.64
C LYS A 35 -22.61 -20.48 5.02
N LYS A 36 -21.28 -20.48 5.09
CA LYS A 36 -20.54 -20.54 6.36
C LYS A 36 -20.33 -19.16 6.99
N PHE A 37 -20.72 -18.09 6.32
CA PHE A 37 -20.51 -16.72 6.78
C PHE A 37 -21.81 -15.95 6.74
N GLN A 38 -21.91 -14.95 7.61
CA GLN A 38 -22.99 -13.97 7.59
C GLN A 38 -22.56 -12.81 6.72
N TRP A 39 -23.33 -12.54 5.67
CA TRP A 39 -22.97 -11.54 4.67
C TRP A 39 -23.85 -10.30 4.83
N LYS A 40 -23.24 -9.14 4.62
CA LYS A 40 -23.92 -7.86 4.51
C LYS A 40 -23.49 -7.14 3.24
N LYS A 41 -24.34 -6.31 2.65
CA LYS A 41 -24.01 -5.54 1.46
C LYS A 41 -24.65 -4.16 1.52
N ARG A 42 -23.89 -3.15 1.08
CA ARG A 42 -24.45 -1.82 0.76
C ARG A 42 -25.10 -1.93 -0.62
N MET A 43 -26.42 -1.83 -0.67
CA MET A 43 -27.19 -2.03 -1.92
C MET A 43 -26.95 -0.92 -2.95
N GLN A 44 -26.55 0.26 -2.48
CA GLN A 44 -26.18 1.41 -3.29
C GLN A 44 -24.82 1.94 -2.87
N TRP A 45 -24.14 2.63 -3.80
CA TRP A 45 -22.91 3.34 -3.51
C TRP A 45 -23.16 4.38 -2.40
N ASN A 46 -22.30 4.45 -1.39
CA ASN A 46 -22.42 5.31 -0.21
C ASN A 46 -23.67 5.11 0.67
N ALA A 47 -24.43 4.01 0.53
CA ALA A 47 -25.49 3.71 1.48
C ALA A 47 -24.91 3.65 2.91
N PRO A 48 -25.54 4.26 3.93
CA PRO A 48 -24.92 4.48 5.24
C PRO A 48 -24.73 3.21 6.07
N GLN A 49 -25.58 2.19 5.89
CA GLN A 49 -25.54 0.93 6.63
C GLN A 49 -25.58 -0.25 5.66
N PRO A 50 -24.77 -1.30 5.87
CA PRO A 50 -24.87 -2.53 5.09
C PRO A 50 -26.00 -3.42 5.62
N GLU A 51 -26.78 -4.00 4.72
CA GLU A 51 -27.93 -4.85 5.04
C GLU A 51 -27.59 -6.34 4.89
N PRO A 52 -28.25 -7.26 5.63
CA PRO A 52 -28.10 -8.69 5.39
C PRO A 52 -28.29 -9.05 3.92
N TYR A 53 -27.34 -9.79 3.37
CA TYR A 53 -27.30 -10.12 1.96
C TYR A 53 -26.97 -11.59 1.79
N GLN A 54 -27.50 -12.23 0.75
CA GLN A 54 -27.10 -13.58 0.37
C GLN A 54 -26.43 -13.50 -1.00
N PRO A 55 -25.10 -13.72 -1.10
CA PRO A 55 -24.44 -13.78 -2.38
C PRO A 55 -25.08 -14.86 -3.26
N PRO A 56 -25.22 -14.62 -4.58
CA PRO A 56 -25.92 -15.54 -5.50
C PRO A 56 -25.14 -16.84 -5.74
N PHE A 57 -23.90 -16.91 -5.27
CA PHE A 57 -23.00 -18.03 -5.46
C PHE A 57 -22.98 -18.95 -4.24
N LYS A 58 -22.83 -20.26 -4.47
CA LYS A 58 -22.65 -21.24 -3.39
C LYS A 58 -21.20 -21.24 -2.85
N ARG A 59 -20.24 -20.88 -3.71
CA ARG A 59 -18.80 -20.93 -3.44
C ARG A 59 -18.11 -19.70 -4.03
N LEU A 60 -17.08 -19.21 -3.35
CA LEU A 60 -16.21 -18.14 -3.84
C LEU A 60 -14.79 -18.67 -3.96
N HIS A 61 -14.10 -18.30 -5.05
CA HIS A 61 -12.72 -18.68 -5.31
C HIS A 61 -11.86 -17.43 -5.10
N LEU A 62 -11.08 -17.42 -4.03
CA LEU A 62 -10.23 -16.29 -3.66
C LEU A 62 -8.80 -16.55 -4.09
N TYR A 63 -8.23 -15.59 -4.80
CA TYR A 63 -6.80 -15.54 -5.13
C TYR A 63 -6.07 -14.60 -4.16
N ASP A 64 -4.75 -14.50 -4.33
CA ASP A 64 -3.92 -13.59 -3.54
C ASP A 64 -4.36 -12.11 -3.61
N GLY A 65 -3.80 -11.31 -2.69
CA GLY A 65 -4.05 -9.87 -2.62
C GLY A 65 -3.46 -9.07 -3.77
N GLY A 66 -2.48 -9.61 -4.51
CA GLY A 66 -1.89 -8.97 -5.68
C GLY A 66 -2.91 -8.73 -6.80
N LEU A 67 -3.92 -9.59 -6.91
CA LEU A 67 -5.04 -9.41 -7.85
C LEU A 67 -5.98 -8.26 -7.45
N TYR A 68 -6.10 -7.95 -6.15
CA TYR A 68 -7.15 -7.06 -5.64
C TYR A 68 -6.58 -5.73 -5.13
N ASP A 69 -5.65 -5.79 -4.17
CA ASP A 69 -5.06 -4.65 -3.49
C ASP A 69 -3.66 -5.01 -2.96
N ASN A 70 -2.65 -4.91 -3.84
CA ASN A 70 -1.26 -5.25 -3.51
C ASN A 70 -0.63 -4.32 -2.46
N LEU A 71 -1.23 -3.16 -2.18
CA LEU A 71 -0.77 -2.24 -1.13
C LEU A 71 -1.45 -2.51 0.21
N GLY A 72 -2.55 -3.27 0.23
CA GLY A 72 -3.32 -3.58 1.43
C GLY A 72 -3.94 -2.35 2.10
N ILE A 73 -4.15 -1.24 1.38
CA ILE A 73 -4.66 0.01 1.94
C ILE A 73 -6.17 0.11 1.92
N GLU A 74 -6.86 -0.62 1.04
CA GLU A 74 -8.32 -0.52 0.86
C GLU A 74 -9.13 -0.75 2.15
N PRO A 75 -8.76 -1.66 3.08
CA PRO A 75 -9.49 -1.78 4.34
C PRO A 75 -9.42 -0.52 5.22
N MET A 76 -8.39 0.31 5.04
CA MET A 76 -8.04 1.43 5.92
C MET A 76 -8.22 2.81 5.26
N PHE A 77 -8.21 2.86 3.93
CA PHE A 77 -8.18 4.08 3.13
C PHE A 77 -9.21 4.00 2.00
N ASP A 78 -10.05 5.03 1.88
CA ASP A 78 -10.94 5.18 0.75
C ASP A 78 -10.21 5.90 -0.39
N VAL A 79 -9.86 5.14 -1.42
CA VAL A 79 -9.12 5.65 -2.59
C VAL A 79 -9.92 6.70 -3.36
N GLY A 80 -11.25 6.59 -3.39
CA GLY A 80 -12.12 7.51 -4.12
C GLY A 80 -12.32 8.84 -3.39
N GLN A 81 -12.48 8.78 -2.07
CA GLN A 81 -12.61 9.97 -1.22
C GLN A 81 -11.27 10.53 -0.74
N GLN A 82 -10.16 9.83 -1.00
CA GLN A 82 -8.82 10.17 -0.51
C GLN A 82 -8.81 10.46 0.99
N SER A 83 -9.40 9.57 1.78
CA SER A 83 -9.50 9.74 3.23
C SER A 83 -9.37 8.42 3.98
N LEU A 84 -8.93 8.49 5.24
CA LEU A 84 -8.92 7.33 6.12
C LEU A 84 -10.36 6.90 6.40
N LYS A 85 -10.62 5.60 6.32
CA LYS A 85 -11.94 5.03 6.63
C LYS A 85 -12.24 5.25 8.12
N LYS A 86 -13.53 5.46 8.41
CA LYS A 86 -14.06 5.70 9.76
C LYS A 86 -15.32 4.87 10.03
N ASP A 87 -15.62 3.92 9.15
CA ASP A 87 -16.83 3.12 9.24
C ASP A 87 -16.64 1.92 10.20
N GLU A 88 -17.75 1.23 10.47
CA GLU A 88 -17.84 0.10 11.39
C GLU A 88 -17.00 -1.13 11.01
N THR A 89 -16.35 -1.14 9.83
CA THR A 89 -15.44 -2.23 9.45
C THR A 89 -14.09 -2.15 10.17
N LEU A 90 -13.78 -1.01 10.78
CA LEU A 90 -12.56 -0.81 11.56
C LEU A 90 -12.81 -1.08 13.05
N GLN A 91 -11.88 -1.79 13.69
CA GLN A 91 -11.91 -2.02 15.13
C GLN A 91 -11.65 -0.72 15.93
N SER A 92 -10.93 0.23 15.35
CA SER A 92 -10.61 1.53 15.95
C SER A 92 -10.37 2.59 14.87
N ALA A 93 -10.54 3.87 15.24
CA ALA A 93 -10.21 4.97 14.35
C ALA A 93 -8.72 4.97 13.97
N ILE A 94 -8.42 5.24 12.70
CA ILE A 94 -7.05 5.32 12.19
C ILE A 94 -6.59 6.77 12.30
N SER A 95 -5.55 7.00 13.08
CA SER A 95 -4.92 8.33 13.20
C SER A 95 -3.70 8.49 12.29
N TYR A 96 -3.06 7.37 11.91
CA TYR A 96 -1.85 7.36 11.11
C TYR A 96 -1.80 6.10 10.25
N LEU A 97 -1.57 6.24 8.94
CA LEU A 97 -1.43 5.12 8.01
C LEU A 97 -0.03 5.10 7.38
N LEU A 98 0.76 4.06 7.70
CA LEU A 98 2.06 3.82 7.10
C LEU A 98 1.93 2.76 5.99
N VAL A 99 2.25 3.13 4.76
CA VAL A 99 2.16 2.24 3.60
C VAL A 99 3.56 1.87 3.14
N SER A 100 3.96 0.62 3.35
CA SER A 100 5.20 0.07 2.81
C SER A 100 4.93 -0.57 1.45
N ASP A 101 5.58 -0.04 0.41
CA ASP A 101 5.38 -0.49 -0.95
C ASP A 101 6.66 -1.13 -1.50
N GLY A 102 6.70 -2.47 -1.45
CA GLY A 102 7.75 -3.30 -2.04
C GLY A 102 7.56 -3.60 -3.53
N GLY A 103 6.63 -2.93 -4.21
CA GLY A 103 6.34 -3.14 -5.62
C GLY A 103 7.49 -2.69 -6.52
N ALA A 104 8.22 -3.65 -7.08
CA ALA A 104 9.29 -3.40 -8.04
C ALA A 104 8.74 -2.59 -9.24
N PRO A 105 9.54 -1.65 -9.82
CA PRO A 105 9.15 -0.95 -11.03
C PRO A 105 8.87 -1.92 -12.18
N LEU A 106 7.84 -1.64 -12.98
CA LEU A 106 7.59 -2.41 -14.19
C LEU A 106 8.78 -2.27 -15.16
N THR A 107 9.48 -3.38 -15.44
CA THR A 107 10.60 -3.38 -16.39
C THR A 107 10.11 -3.03 -17.80
N ARG A 108 10.86 -2.21 -18.55
CA ARG A 108 10.53 -1.88 -19.95
C ARG A 108 11.06 -2.96 -20.89
N GLU A 109 10.32 -4.05 -20.99
CA GLU A 109 10.65 -5.20 -21.84
C GLU A 109 9.74 -5.27 -23.09
N GLY A 110 10.24 -5.90 -24.16
CA GLY A 110 9.48 -6.14 -25.39
C GLY A 110 8.27 -7.05 -25.14
N ILE A 111 7.17 -6.82 -25.87
CA ILE A 111 5.95 -7.62 -25.73
C ILE A 111 6.21 -9.03 -26.31
N PRO A 112 6.02 -10.11 -25.55
CA PRO A 112 6.17 -11.47 -26.06
C PRO A 112 5.26 -11.74 -27.28
N HIS A 113 5.61 -12.75 -28.09
CA HIS A 113 4.81 -13.15 -29.26
C HIS A 113 3.33 -13.42 -28.90
N PRO A 114 2.34 -13.13 -29.78
CA PRO A 114 0.90 -13.28 -29.49
C PRO A 114 0.45 -14.63 -28.91
N LEU A 115 1.11 -15.72 -29.30
CA LEU A 115 0.80 -17.08 -28.84
C LEU A 115 1.53 -17.47 -27.54
N ASN A 116 2.36 -16.59 -26.98
CA ASN A 116 3.12 -16.88 -25.78
C ASN A 116 2.26 -16.62 -24.53
N PRO A 117 2.03 -17.61 -23.65
CA PRO A 117 1.26 -17.41 -22.42
C PRO A 117 1.84 -16.33 -21.49
N PHE A 118 3.14 -16.05 -21.56
CA PHE A 118 3.79 -14.95 -20.84
C PHE A 118 3.34 -13.57 -21.33
N ARG A 119 2.70 -13.46 -22.50
CA ARG A 119 2.05 -12.22 -22.95
C ARG A 119 0.87 -11.86 -22.04
N PHE A 120 0.05 -12.83 -21.63
CA PHE A 120 -1.08 -12.58 -20.73
C PHE A 120 -0.59 -12.13 -19.35
N LYS A 121 0.48 -12.77 -18.85
CA LYS A 121 1.17 -12.32 -17.64
C LYS A 121 1.61 -10.87 -17.77
N ARG A 122 2.28 -10.52 -18.89
CA ARG A 122 2.75 -9.15 -19.12
C ARG A 122 1.63 -8.11 -19.18
N VAL A 123 0.50 -8.43 -19.82
CA VAL A 123 -0.67 -7.54 -19.86
C VAL A 123 -1.26 -7.37 -18.46
N ALA A 124 -1.35 -8.44 -17.68
CA ALA A 124 -1.78 -8.38 -16.28
C ALA A 124 -0.82 -7.54 -15.43
N ASP A 125 0.50 -7.72 -15.58
CA ASP A 125 1.52 -6.92 -14.89
C ASP A 125 1.35 -5.41 -15.18
N ILE A 126 1.12 -5.04 -16.45
CA ILE A 126 0.85 -3.64 -16.83
C ILE A 126 -0.44 -3.13 -16.16
N ALA A 127 -1.53 -3.90 -16.21
CA ALA A 127 -2.80 -3.49 -15.62
C ALA A 127 -2.68 -3.32 -14.09
N PHE A 128 -2.00 -4.24 -13.41
CA PHE A 128 -1.76 -4.16 -11.97
C PHE A 128 -0.87 -2.98 -11.59
N ASP A 129 0.17 -2.68 -12.39
CA ASP A 129 1.00 -1.48 -12.19
C ASP A 129 0.17 -0.19 -12.30
N GLN A 130 -0.74 -0.11 -13.27
CA GLN A 130 -1.65 1.04 -13.39
C GLN A 130 -2.62 1.15 -12.20
N CYS A 131 -3.20 0.03 -11.74
CA CYS A 131 -4.06 0.01 -10.56
C CYS A 131 -3.30 0.43 -9.29
N ARG A 132 -2.06 -0.04 -9.13
CA ARG A 132 -1.16 0.40 -8.05
C ARG A 132 -0.87 1.90 -8.17
N ALA A 133 -0.47 2.39 -9.33
CA ALA A 133 -0.14 3.79 -9.56
C ALA A 133 -1.32 4.74 -9.27
N LEU A 134 -2.56 4.33 -9.52
CA LEU A 134 -3.75 5.09 -9.13
C LEU A 134 -3.89 5.18 -7.60
N ARG A 135 -3.73 4.06 -6.89
CA ARG A 135 -3.80 4.01 -5.43
C ARG A 135 -2.67 4.81 -4.77
N VAL A 136 -1.44 4.66 -5.25
CA VAL A 136 -0.29 5.43 -4.76
C VAL A 136 -0.54 6.92 -4.96
N ARG A 137 -1.02 7.36 -6.13
CA ARG A 137 -1.33 8.78 -6.37
C ARG A 137 -2.41 9.30 -5.44
N ALA A 138 -3.51 8.56 -5.27
CA ALA A 138 -4.58 8.94 -4.35
C ALA A 138 -4.07 9.08 -2.92
N PHE A 139 -3.24 8.14 -2.46
CA PHE A 139 -2.67 8.18 -1.12
C PHE A 139 -1.63 9.30 -0.94
N VAL A 140 -0.75 9.50 -1.92
CA VAL A 140 0.22 10.61 -1.90
C VAL A 140 -0.48 11.97 -1.91
N ASN A 141 -1.55 12.14 -2.69
CA ASN A 141 -2.36 13.36 -2.67
C ASN A 141 -2.97 13.60 -1.27
N PHE A 142 -3.55 12.56 -0.66
CA PHE A 142 -4.03 12.63 0.71
C PHE A 142 -2.93 13.09 1.69
N LEU A 143 -1.71 12.56 1.57
CA LEU A 143 -0.57 12.95 2.43
C LEU A 143 -0.09 14.38 2.18
N GLN A 144 -0.24 14.91 0.96
CA GLN A 144 0.10 16.31 0.67
C GLN A 144 -0.83 17.27 1.41
N GLU A 145 -2.11 16.92 1.53
CA GLU A 145 -3.11 17.68 2.27
C GLU A 145 -3.07 17.38 3.78
N ASN A 146 -2.69 16.16 4.15
CA ASN A 146 -2.70 15.64 5.53
C ASN A 146 -1.33 15.04 5.91
N PRO A 147 -0.26 15.85 5.98
CA PRO A 147 1.12 15.36 6.15
C PRO A 147 1.38 14.66 7.49
N ALA A 148 0.53 14.90 8.49
CA ALA A 148 0.60 14.25 9.79
C ALA A 148 -0.15 12.92 9.86
N ALA A 149 -0.93 12.55 8.83
CA ALA A 149 -1.86 11.43 8.86
C ALA A 149 -1.28 10.12 8.29
N GLY A 150 -0.02 10.11 7.85
CA GLY A 150 0.61 8.89 7.35
C GLY A 150 1.96 9.11 6.69
N ALA A 151 2.47 8.04 6.08
CA ALA A 151 3.66 8.06 5.25
C ALA A 151 3.62 6.95 4.19
N TYR A 152 4.24 7.22 3.04
CA TYR A 152 4.38 6.27 1.93
C TYR A 152 5.84 5.90 1.74
N LEU A 153 6.20 4.64 2.01
CA LEU A 153 7.55 4.11 1.95
C LEU A 153 7.71 3.22 0.71
N GLY A 154 8.06 3.84 -0.42
CA GLY A 154 8.29 3.10 -1.66
C GLY A 154 9.71 2.56 -1.76
N ILE A 155 9.86 1.27 -2.07
CA ILE A 155 11.16 0.67 -2.39
C ILE A 155 11.80 1.37 -3.60
N GLY A 156 13.12 1.57 -3.57
CA GLY A 156 13.86 2.32 -4.59
C GLY A 156 13.83 3.84 -4.43
N SER A 157 13.18 4.36 -3.38
CA SER A 157 13.17 5.80 -3.08
C SER A 157 14.49 6.23 -2.46
N ALA A 158 15.48 6.55 -3.30
CA ALA A 158 16.77 7.06 -2.83
C ALA A 158 16.60 8.32 -1.98
N ALA A 159 17.21 8.33 -0.79
CA ALA A 159 17.02 9.38 0.19
C ALA A 159 17.44 10.76 -0.34
N VAL A 160 18.63 10.86 -0.94
CA VAL A 160 19.19 12.14 -1.42
C VAL A 160 18.29 12.81 -2.47
N SER A 161 17.78 12.07 -3.46
CA SER A 161 16.91 12.64 -4.49
C SER A 161 15.53 12.99 -3.92
N SER A 162 15.03 12.17 -3.00
CA SER A 162 13.75 12.39 -2.32
C SER A 162 13.78 13.63 -1.42
N ILE A 163 14.81 13.78 -0.58
CA ILE A 163 15.00 14.96 0.28
C ILE A 163 15.06 16.24 -0.57
N LYS A 164 15.85 16.25 -1.66
CA LYS A 164 15.92 17.39 -2.57
C LYS A 164 14.57 17.73 -3.20
N ARG A 165 13.80 16.72 -3.61
CA ARG A 165 12.47 16.89 -4.20
C ARG A 165 11.48 17.54 -3.24
N PHE A 166 11.56 17.22 -1.95
CA PHE A 166 10.67 17.73 -0.91
C PHE A 166 11.26 18.89 -0.09
N ALA A 167 12.38 19.48 -0.53
CA ALA A 167 13.10 20.51 0.22
C ALA A 167 12.35 21.87 0.28
N LYS A 168 11.44 22.14 -0.65
CA LYS A 168 10.73 23.42 -0.73
C LYS A 168 9.93 23.69 0.56
N GLY A 169 10.25 24.78 1.25
CA GLY A 169 9.66 25.15 2.53
C GLY A 169 10.24 24.40 3.74
N ARG A 170 11.30 23.61 3.54
CA ARG A 170 11.99 22.78 4.56
C ARG A 170 13.50 22.76 4.32
N GLU A 171 14.05 23.84 3.77
CA GLU A 171 15.41 23.90 3.23
C GLU A 171 16.46 23.60 4.32
N ALA A 172 16.32 24.19 5.51
CA ALA A 172 17.25 23.95 6.62
C ALA A 172 17.28 22.49 7.08
N LEU A 173 16.10 21.83 7.11
CA LEU A 173 16.00 20.41 7.46
C LEU A 173 16.60 19.54 6.34
N ALA A 174 16.31 19.87 5.07
CA ALA A 174 16.87 19.18 3.93
C ALA A 174 18.41 19.25 3.92
N GLU A 175 18.98 20.43 4.19
CA GLU A 175 20.44 20.60 4.32
C GLU A 175 21.03 19.77 5.45
N LYS A 176 20.36 19.70 6.61
CA LYS A 176 20.78 18.86 7.73
C LYS A 176 20.79 17.39 7.33
N LEU A 177 19.68 16.89 6.77
CA LEU A 177 19.55 15.49 6.37
C LEU A 177 20.55 15.12 5.28
N LEU A 178 20.78 15.99 4.30
CA LEU A 178 21.73 15.74 3.20
C LEU A 178 23.19 15.61 3.65
N ARG A 179 23.54 16.00 4.88
CA ARG A 179 24.87 15.79 5.47
C ARG A 179 25.04 14.41 6.11
N GLU A 180 23.96 13.67 6.29
CA GLU A 180 24.03 12.31 6.81
C GLU A 180 24.49 11.30 5.74
N GLY A 181 24.93 10.12 6.19
CA GLY A 181 25.28 9.01 5.30
C GLY A 181 24.02 8.29 4.81
N TRP A 182 23.80 8.31 3.49
CA TRP A 182 22.71 7.62 2.81
C TRP A 182 23.23 6.59 1.81
N LEU A 183 22.44 5.57 1.53
CA LEU A 183 22.68 4.67 0.41
C LEU A 183 22.73 5.45 -0.91
N SER A 184 23.56 4.95 -1.82
CA SER A 184 23.64 5.48 -3.17
C SER A 184 22.32 5.24 -3.93
N GLY A 185 22.09 6.00 -5.00
CA GLY A 185 20.97 5.72 -5.91
C GLY A 185 21.03 4.31 -6.52
N ASP A 186 22.25 3.81 -6.77
CA ASP A 186 22.47 2.46 -7.29
C ASP A 186 22.11 1.39 -6.27
N ASP A 187 22.46 1.59 -5.00
CA ASP A 187 22.07 0.66 -3.92
C ASP A 187 20.56 0.67 -3.68
N ALA A 188 19.91 1.83 -3.77
CA ALA A 188 18.46 1.90 -3.72
C ALA A 188 17.81 1.16 -4.91
N ASN A 189 18.37 1.27 -6.11
CA ASN A 189 17.91 0.52 -7.27
C ASN A 189 18.17 -0.99 -7.14
N ARG A 190 19.31 -1.40 -6.56
CA ARG A 190 19.61 -2.80 -6.24
C ARG A 190 18.60 -3.37 -5.24
N ALA A 191 18.25 -2.61 -4.21
CA ALA A 191 17.19 -2.99 -3.27
C ALA A 191 15.84 -3.19 -3.99
N ALA A 192 15.46 -2.25 -4.87
CA ALA A 192 14.19 -2.28 -5.61
C ALA A 192 14.08 -3.39 -6.66
N THR A 193 15.21 -3.86 -7.18
CA THR A 193 15.28 -4.91 -8.21
C THR A 193 15.59 -6.28 -7.64
N TYR A 194 15.72 -6.41 -6.31
CA TYR A 194 15.90 -7.69 -5.67
C TYR A 194 14.67 -8.60 -5.88
N SER A 195 14.90 -9.83 -6.32
CA SER A 195 13.83 -10.76 -6.69
C SER A 195 13.11 -11.28 -5.45
N THR A 196 11.78 -11.18 -5.43
CA THR A 196 10.90 -11.74 -4.40
C THR A 196 10.83 -13.26 -4.53
N THR A 197 11.88 -13.95 -4.10
CA THR A 197 11.96 -15.41 -4.06
C THR A 197 11.81 -15.93 -2.65
N LEU A 198 11.40 -17.20 -2.50
CA LEU A 198 11.38 -17.90 -1.21
C LEU A 198 12.77 -18.39 -0.75
N ARG A 199 13.83 -17.99 -1.46
CA ARG A 199 15.19 -18.39 -1.10
C ARG A 199 15.64 -17.63 0.13
N GLN A 200 16.51 -18.26 0.91
CA GLN A 200 17.18 -17.59 2.01
C GLN A 200 17.99 -16.41 1.48
N LEU A 201 17.82 -15.25 2.11
CA LEU A 201 18.60 -14.04 1.85
C LEU A 201 20.04 -14.24 2.34
N ASP A 202 21.00 -13.79 1.54
CA ASP A 202 22.34 -13.55 2.07
C ASP A 202 22.32 -12.34 3.01
N VAL A 203 23.26 -12.31 3.96
CA VAL A 203 23.33 -11.27 5.00
C VAL A 203 23.50 -9.88 4.37
N SER A 204 24.33 -9.74 3.34
CA SER A 204 24.59 -8.44 2.72
C SER A 204 23.35 -7.85 2.01
N THR A 205 22.52 -8.71 1.43
CA THR A 205 21.25 -8.34 0.81
C THR A 205 20.22 -7.99 1.87
N PHE A 206 20.18 -8.76 2.97
CA PHE A 206 19.33 -8.40 4.11
C PHE A 206 19.70 -7.02 4.66
N ASP A 207 20.98 -6.76 4.92
CA ASP A 207 21.47 -5.48 5.42
C ASP A 207 21.16 -4.33 4.44
N LEU A 208 21.29 -4.57 3.13
CA LEU A 208 20.91 -3.60 2.10
C LEU A 208 19.41 -3.26 2.14
N LEU A 209 18.54 -4.28 2.19
CA LEU A 209 17.09 -4.10 2.22
C LEU A 209 16.62 -3.43 3.52
N GLU A 210 17.17 -3.86 4.65
CA GLU A 210 16.90 -3.29 5.97
C GLU A 210 17.34 -1.83 6.01
N ARG A 211 18.58 -1.54 5.59
CA ARG A 211 19.10 -0.17 5.52
C ARG A 211 18.27 0.71 4.59
N HIS A 212 17.91 0.22 3.40
CA HIS A 212 17.05 0.94 2.47
C HIS A 212 15.68 1.25 3.10
N GLY A 213 15.06 0.26 3.74
CA GLY A 213 13.78 0.43 4.44
C GLY A 213 13.88 1.49 5.54
N TYR A 214 14.91 1.42 6.37
CA TYR A 214 15.21 2.40 7.41
C TYR A 214 15.38 3.82 6.85
N GLU A 215 16.24 3.98 5.84
CA GLU A 215 16.50 5.29 5.25
C GLU A 215 15.25 5.88 4.62
N THR A 216 14.46 5.05 3.93
CA THR A 216 13.18 5.45 3.32
C THR A 216 12.20 5.94 4.39
N ALA A 217 12.08 5.22 5.51
CA ALA A 217 11.26 5.65 6.63
C ALA A 217 11.77 6.96 7.24
N LYS A 218 13.08 7.04 7.51
CA LYS A 218 13.70 8.19 8.19
C LYS A 218 13.50 9.48 7.42
N TRP A 219 13.94 9.55 6.15
CA TRP A 219 13.82 10.80 5.40
C TRP A 219 12.36 11.19 5.22
N ASN A 220 11.47 10.22 5.04
CA ASN A 220 10.05 10.49 4.81
C ASN A 220 9.41 11.07 6.07
N MET A 221 9.61 10.42 7.22
CA MET A 221 9.06 10.89 8.50
C MET A 221 9.63 12.25 8.90
N GLU A 222 10.94 12.47 8.77
CA GLU A 222 11.54 13.76 9.13
C GLU A 222 11.08 14.87 8.18
N MET A 223 11.09 14.63 6.87
CA MET A 223 10.63 15.64 5.92
C MET A 223 9.14 15.93 6.12
N MET A 224 8.29 14.93 6.26
CA MET A 224 6.83 15.13 6.28
C MET A 224 6.29 15.64 7.63
N SER A 225 6.90 15.25 8.77
CA SER A 225 6.45 15.67 10.11
C SER A 225 6.50 17.19 10.36
N GLN A 226 7.38 17.92 9.66
CA GLN A 226 7.52 19.37 9.83
C GLN A 226 6.50 20.22 9.05
N ALA A 227 5.52 19.62 8.34
CA ALA A 227 4.34 20.40 7.92
C ALA A 227 3.33 20.65 9.05
N SER A 228 3.49 20.00 10.22
CA SER A 228 2.54 20.11 11.33
C SER A 228 2.81 21.28 12.27
N SER A 229 3.99 21.91 12.20
CA SER A 229 4.36 23.04 13.06
C SER A 229 3.56 24.30 12.74
N SER A 230 3.22 24.56 11.48
CA SER A 230 2.40 25.73 11.10
C SER A 230 0.93 25.60 11.52
N ILE A 231 0.40 24.38 11.65
CA ILE A 231 -0.98 24.14 12.11
C ILE A 231 -1.09 24.30 13.64
N THR A 232 -0.02 23.98 14.37
CA THR A 232 -0.01 24.12 15.84
C THR A 232 0.09 25.58 16.28
N GLU A 233 0.75 26.43 15.49
CA GLU A 233 0.81 27.88 15.73
C GLU A 233 -0.54 28.56 15.44
N ALA A 234 -1.23 28.20 14.36
CA ALA A 234 -2.54 28.74 14.01
C ALA A 234 -3.64 28.39 15.05
N ILE A 235 -3.61 27.19 15.63
CA ILE A 235 -4.56 26.75 16.66
C ILE A 235 -4.32 27.44 18.02
N ASN A 236 -3.08 27.86 18.30
CA ASN A 236 -2.75 28.58 19.52
C ASN A 236 -3.08 30.08 19.43
N GLU A 237 -3.02 30.69 18.23
CA GLU A 237 -3.44 32.09 18.04
C GLU A 237 -4.96 32.27 18.16
N GLU A 238 -5.78 31.34 17.64
CA GLU A 238 -7.25 31.38 17.80
C GLU A 238 -7.73 31.11 19.23
N ARG A 239 -6.89 30.56 20.11
CA ARG A 239 -7.20 30.35 21.54
C ARG A 239 -6.79 31.52 22.44
N THR A 240 -6.10 32.52 21.89
CA THR A 240 -5.59 33.67 22.65
C THR A 240 -6.26 34.99 22.25
N GLN A 241 -7.34 34.94 21.46
CA GLN A 241 -8.30 36.04 21.23
C GLN A 241 -9.66 35.68 21.81
#